data_AF-A0A7Y4CK51-F1
#
_entry.id   AF-A0A7Y4CK51-F1
#
_cell.length_a   1.000
_cell.length_b   1.000
_cell.length_c   1.000
_cell.angle_alpha   90.00
_cell.angle_beta   90.00
_cell.angle_gamma   90.00
#
_symmetry.space_group_name_H-M   'P 1'
#
loop_
_entity.id
_entity.type
_entity.pdbx_description
1 polymer ?
#
loop_
_entity_poly.entity_id
_entity_poly.type
_entity_poly.pdbx_seq_one_letter_code
_entity_poly.pdbx_strand_id
1 'polypeptide(L)' 'MHSTDAIELVKLGVNIEITKDSSLHPTDALEIVKIASEIGTHVTVKKKYHTEVLMEMAKVGRDHITVAI' A
#
# COMPACT_ATOMS: atom_id res chain seq x y z
N MET A 1 9.93 10.29 4.89
CA MET A 1 9.73 8.96 5.48
C MET A 1 10.23 7.95 4.48
N HIS A 2 11.14 7.08 4.90
CA HIS A 2 11.65 6.02 4.03
C HIS A 2 10.60 4.92 3.90
N SER A 3 10.71 4.08 2.86
CA SER A 3 9.81 2.93 2.67
C SER A 3 9.86 1.96 3.84
N THR A 4 11.03 1.82 4.48
CA THR A 4 11.24 1.02 5.68
C THR A 4 10.35 1.46 6.84
N ASP A 5 10.22 2.76 7.08
CA ASP A 5 9.40 3.28 8.18
C ASP A 5 7.91 2.97 7.94
N ALA A 6 7.46 3.07 6.68
CA ALA A 6 6.08 2.74 6.30
C ALA A 6 5.77 1.25 6.52
N ILE A 7 6.73 0.37 6.19
CA ILE A 7 6.63 -1.07 6.39
C ILE A 7 6.58 -1.42 7.89
N GLU A 8 7.36 -0.74 8.74
CA GLU A 8 7.29 -0.93 10.18
C GLU A 8 5.94 -0.46 10.75
N LEU A 9 5.43 0.69 10.30
CA LEU A 9 4.14 1.21 10.75
C LEU A 9 2.98 0.27 10.39
N VAL A 10 2.94 -0.26 9.17
CA VAL A 10 1.88 -1.21 8.80
C VAL A 10 1.96 -2.48 9.64
N LYS A 11 3.17 -3.01 9.94
CA LYS A 11 3.33 -4.18 10.82
C LYS A 11 2.79 -3.96 12.24
N LEU A 12 2.69 -2.71 12.70
CA LEU A 12 2.10 -2.35 13.99
C LEU A 12 0.57 -2.24 13.95
N GLY A 13 -0.08 -2.53 12.82
CA GLY A 13 -1.53 -2.46 12.69
C GLY A 13 -2.05 -1.09 12.24
N VAL A 14 -1.19 -0.21 11.74
CA VAL A 14 -1.58 1.14 11.32
C VAL A 14 -2.13 1.13 9.89
N ASN A 15 -3.25 1.82 9.68
CA ASN A 15 -3.77 2.07 8.34
C ASN A 15 -2.86 3.07 7.60
N ILE A 16 -2.49 2.76 6.35
CA ILE A 16 -1.55 3.57 5.57
C ILE A 16 -2.27 4.31 4.44
N GLU A 17 -1.96 5.60 4.28
CA GLU A 17 -2.31 6.36 3.08
C GLU A 17 -1.05 6.66 2.25
N ILE A 18 -0.95 6.06 1.07
CA ILE A 18 0.11 6.32 0.09
C ILE A 18 -0.32 7.51 -0.78
N THR A 19 0.19 8.69 -0.45
CA THR A 19 -0.14 9.94 -1.15
C THR A 19 0.59 10.05 -2.50
N LYS A 20 0.10 10.97 -3.36
CA LYS A 20 0.69 11.26 -4.69
C LYS A 20 2.15 11.70 -4.60
N ASP A 21 2.51 12.40 -3.54
CA ASP A 21 3.85 12.97 -3.33
C ASP A 21 4.81 11.99 -2.63
N SER A 22 4.32 10.80 -2.25
CA SER A 22 5.19 9.78 -1.64
C SER A 22 6.27 9.33 -2.62
N SER A 23 7.49 9.11 -2.12
CA SER A 23 8.59 8.53 -2.91
C SER A 23 8.57 6.99 -2.94
N LEU A 24 7.49 6.36 -2.46
CA LEU A 24 7.38 4.90 -2.38
C LEU A 24 7.49 4.25 -3.77
N HIS A 25 8.44 3.32 -3.89
CA HIS A 25 8.59 2.50 -5.08
C HIS A 25 7.40 1.52 -5.18
N PRO A 26 6.97 1.12 -6.41
CA PRO A 26 5.90 0.14 -6.59
C PRO A 26 6.04 -1.14 -5.77
N THR A 27 7.27 -1.67 -5.66
CA THR A 27 7.57 -2.89 -4.89
C THR A 27 7.28 -2.73 -3.41
N ASP A 28 7.70 -1.59 -2.84
CA ASP A 28 7.53 -1.31 -1.41
C ASP A 28 6.05 -1.08 -1.09
N ALA A 29 5.34 -0.38 -1.98
CA ALA A 29 3.90 -0.18 -1.84
C ALA A 29 3.13 -1.51 -1.94
N LEU A 30 3.55 -2.43 -2.81
CA LEU A 30 2.97 -3.76 -2.92
C LEU A 30 3.22 -4.58 -1.64
N GLU A 31 4.42 -4.48 -1.06
CA GLU A 31 4.74 -5.13 0.21
C GLU A 31 3.87 -4.59 1.35
N ILE A 32 3.67 -3.26 1.43
CA ILE A 32 2.78 -2.64 2.42
C ILE A 32 1.35 -3.17 2.27
N VAL A 33 0.82 -3.25 1.04
CA VAL A 33 -0.52 -3.80 0.77
C VAL A 33 -0.61 -5.26 1.20
N LYS A 34 0.41 -6.07 0.91
CA LYS A 34 0.47 -7.47 1.31
C LYS A 34 0.41 -7.62 2.83
N ILE A 35 1.27 -6.89 3.55
CA ILE A 35 1.31 -6.94 5.01
C ILE A 35 -0.02 -6.49 5.59
N ALA A 36 -0.58 -5.37 5.09
CA ALA A 36 -1.85 -4.85 5.57
C ALA A 36 -2.98 -5.88 5.48
N SER A 37 -3.03 -6.60 4.36
CA SER A 37 -4.02 -7.65 4.11
C SER A 37 -3.84 -8.85 5.04
N GLU A 38 -2.59 -9.25 5.31
CA GLU A 38 -2.27 -10.37 6.20
C GLU A 38 -2.67 -10.09 7.66
N ILE A 39 -2.56 -8.84 8.11
CA ILE A 39 -2.86 -8.44 9.48
C ILE A 39 -4.26 -7.81 9.65
N GLY A 40 -5.01 -7.65 8.56
CA GLY A 40 -6.38 -7.13 8.57
C GLY A 40 -6.52 -5.61 8.69
N THR A 41 -5.50 -4.83 8.29
CA THR A 41 -5.55 -3.35 8.25
C THR A 41 -5.88 -2.84 6.85
N HIS A 42 -5.97 -1.52 6.68
CA HIS A 42 -6.38 -0.91 5.41
C HIS A 42 -5.30 -0.02 4.79
N VAL A 43 -5.16 -0.08 3.46
CA VAL A 43 -4.26 0.79 2.69
C VAL A 43 -5.05 1.61 1.66
N THR A 44 -4.84 2.92 1.65
CA THR A 44 -5.35 3.79 0.60
C THR A 44 -4.22 4.21 -0.33
N VAL A 45 -4.30 3.86 -1.60
CA VAL A 45 -3.32 4.21 -2.64
C VAL A 45 -3.87 5.36 -3.48
N LYS A 46 -3.33 6.56 -3.30
CA LYS A 46 -3.65 7.76 -4.12
C LYS A 46 -2.58 8.05 -5.17
N LYS A 47 -1.46 7.34 -5.12
CA LYS A 47 -0.33 7.48 -6.05
C LYS A 47 -0.62 6.81 -7.39
N LYS A 48 -0.23 7.49 -8.48
CA LYS A 48 -0.36 6.98 -9.86
C LYS A 48 0.74 5.97 -10.19
N TYR A 49 0.58 4.74 -9.73
CA TYR A 49 1.39 3.62 -10.24
C TYR A 49 0.90 3.17 -11.63
N HIS A 50 1.72 2.40 -12.34
CA HIS A 50 1.28 1.75 -13.57
C HIS A 50 0.08 0.84 -13.30
N THR A 51 -0.83 0.75 -14.26
CA THR A 51 -2.07 -0.03 -14.13
C THR A 51 -1.82 -1.47 -13.70
N GLU A 52 -0.78 -2.11 -14.23
CA GLU A 52 -0.40 -3.49 -13.87
C GLU A 52 -0.10 -3.65 -12.38
N VAL A 53 0.62 -2.69 -11.80
CA VAL A 53 0.95 -2.65 -10.37
C VAL A 53 -0.33 -2.46 -9.54
N LEU A 54 -1.19 -1.51 -9.94
CA LEU A 54 -2.46 -1.28 -9.24
C LEU A 54 -3.37 -2.51 -9.27
N MET A 55 -3.37 -3.26 -10.38
CA MET A 55 -4.10 -4.52 -10.51
C MET A 55 -3.52 -5.60 -9.60
N GLU A 56 -2.19 -5.68 -9.46
CA GLU A 56 -1.54 -6.60 -8.54
C GLU A 56 -1.86 -6.25 -7.08
N MET A 57 -1.74 -4.97 -6.72
CA MET A 57 -2.15 -4.46 -5.41
C MET A 57 -3.62 -4.75 -5.12
N ALA A 58 -4.52 -4.61 -6.08
CA ALA A 58 -5.93 -4.95 -5.91
C ALA A 58 -6.16 -6.46 -5.70
N LYS A 59 -5.43 -7.32 -6.41
CA LYS A 59 -5.52 -8.79 -6.27
C LYS A 59 -5.03 -9.26 -4.89
N VAL A 60 -3.95 -8.67 -4.40
CA VAL A 60 -3.35 -8.98 -3.09
C VAL A 60 -4.21 -8.36 -1.98
N GLY A 61 -4.53 -7.07 -2.12
CA GLY A 61 -5.22 -6.23 -1.14
C GLY A 61 -6.70 -6.58 -0.93
N ARG A 62 -7.40 -6.97 -1.99
CA ARG A 62 -8.85 -7.27 -1.98
C ARG A 62 -9.67 -6.17 -1.27
N ASP A 63 -10.29 -6.48 -0.13
CA ASP A 63 -11.11 -5.59 0.68
C ASP A 63 -10.30 -4.70 1.65
N HIS A 64 -8.99 -4.95 1.76
CA HIS A 64 -8.05 -4.18 2.58
C HIS A 64 -7.35 -3.04 1.81
N ILE A 65 -7.79 -2.76 0.59
CA ILE A 65 -7.21 -1.69 -0.23
C ILE A 65 -8.28 -0.77 -0.83
N THR A 66 -7.98 0.52 -0.89
CA THR A 66 -8.71 1.50 -1.71
C THR A 66 -7.74 2.15 -2.69
N VAL A 67 -8.03 2.07 -3.99
CA VAL A 67 -7.25 2.75 -5.03
C VAL A 67 -8.03 3.97 -5.49
N ALA A 68 -7.43 5.16 -5.35
CA ALA A 68 -8.02 6.39 -5.87
C ALA A 68 -7.64 6.58 -7.35
N ILE A 69 -8.65 6.86 -8.18
CA ILE A 69 -8.53 7.08 -9.63
C ILE A 69 -8.54 8.56 -9.99
#